data_AF-A0A838S231-F1
#
_entry.id   AF-A0A838S231-F1
#
_cell.length_a   1.000
_cell.length_b   1.000
_cell.length_c   1.000
_cell.angle_alpha   90.00
_cell.angle_beta   90.00
_cell.angle_gamma   90.00
#
_symmetry.space_group_name_H-M   'P 1'
#
loop_
_entity.id
_entity.type
_entity.pdbx_description
1 polymer ?
#
loop_
_entity_poly.entity_id
_entity_poly.type
_entity_poly.pdbx_seq_one_letter_code
_entity_poly.pdbx_strand_id
1 'polypeptide(L)'
;MNTLDAWTTHVCHALDLDPGSLDRDLLLDLTKEVAHGVARPAAPLTAFLVGLAAGREGGGAQEVRAACEVVARLALEWSEQGLAR
;
A
#
# COMPACT_ATOMS: atom_id res chain seq x y z
N MET A 1 18.78 -7.72 -8.00
CA MET A 1 17.80 -7.93 -6.93
C MET A 1 18.32 -7.21 -5.69
N ASN A 2 17.64 -6.17 -5.25
CA ASN A 2 18.01 -5.42 -4.04
C ASN A 2 17.50 -6.15 -2.78
N THR A 3 17.92 -5.69 -1.59
CA THR A 3 17.52 -6.31 -0.31
C THR A 3 15.99 -6.36 -0.14
N LEU A 4 15.27 -5.34 -0.62
CA LEU A 4 13.81 -5.27 -0.53
C LEU A 4 13.13 -6.29 -1.45
N ASP A 5 13.58 -6.44 -2.70
CA ASP A 5 13.10 -7.48 -3.63
C ASP A 5 13.24 -8.88 -3.00
N ALA A 6 14.43 -9.16 -2.44
CA ALA A 6 14.76 -10.44 -1.85
C ALA A 6 13.91 -10.72 -0.60
N TRP A 7 13.75 -9.71 0.25
CA TRP A 7 12.91 -9.80 1.44
C TRP A 7 11.44 -10.01 1.10
N THR A 8 10.88 -9.22 0.17
CA THR A 8 9.49 -9.38 -0.28
C THR A 8 9.25 -10.78 -0.82
N THR A 9 10.14 -11.27 -1.69
CA THR A 9 10.04 -12.65 -2.24
C THR A 9 10.08 -13.71 -1.13
N HIS A 10 10.99 -13.56 -0.16
CA HIS A 10 11.12 -14.50 0.96
C HIS A 10 9.86 -14.53 1.83
N VAL A 11 9.28 -13.37 2.14
CA VAL A 11 8.04 -13.27 2.93
C VAL A 11 6.86 -13.82 2.16
N CYS A 12 6.72 -13.52 0.86
CA CYS A 12 5.68 -14.10 0.01
C CYS A 12 5.72 -15.63 0.04
N HIS A 13 6.91 -16.21 -0.13
CA HIS A 13 7.08 -17.66 -0.06
C HIS A 13 6.74 -18.23 1.33
N ALA A 14 7.13 -17.55 2.42
CA ALA A 14 6.83 -17.98 3.78
C ALA A 14 5.34 -17.94 4.12
N LEU A 15 4.56 -17.10 3.43
CA LEU A 15 3.12 -16.91 3.63
C LEU A 15 2.25 -17.57 2.56
N ASP A 16 2.85 -18.35 1.65
CA ASP A 16 2.16 -18.97 0.49
C ASP A 16 1.41 -17.95 -0.38
N LEU A 17 2.06 -16.81 -0.64
CA LEU A 17 1.57 -15.73 -1.50
C LEU A 17 2.32 -15.73 -2.83
N ASP A 18 1.59 -15.50 -3.92
CA ASP A 18 2.19 -15.20 -5.22
C ASP A 18 2.92 -13.84 -5.16
N PRO A 19 4.24 -13.75 -5.44
CA PRO A 19 4.95 -12.48 -5.53
C PRO A 19 4.35 -11.52 -6.58
N GLY A 20 3.64 -12.03 -7.58
CA GLY A 20 2.90 -11.25 -8.58
C GLY A 20 1.58 -10.65 -8.10
N SER A 21 1.10 -11.01 -6.90
CA SER A 21 -0.15 -10.52 -6.32
C SER A 21 -0.07 -9.09 -5.76
N LEU A 22 1.13 -8.50 -5.71
CA LEU A 22 1.39 -7.18 -5.18
C LEU A 22 2.16 -6.32 -6.18
N ASP A 23 1.57 -5.19 -6.60
CA ASP A 23 2.33 -4.09 -7.18
C ASP A 23 3.07 -3.35 -6.05
N ARG A 24 4.29 -3.79 -5.77
CA ARG A 24 5.07 -3.29 -4.64
C ARG A 24 5.39 -1.80 -4.80
N ASP A 25 5.85 -1.39 -5.97
CA ASP A 25 6.32 -0.02 -6.18
C ASP A 25 5.15 0.95 -6.03
N LEU A 26 3.96 0.60 -6.55
CA LEU A 26 2.72 1.33 -6.29
C LEU A 26 2.41 1.48 -4.79
N LEU A 27 2.49 0.39 -4.02
CA LEU A 27 2.18 0.42 -2.59
C LEU A 27 3.20 1.27 -1.80
N LEU A 28 4.48 1.19 -2.17
CA LEU A 28 5.55 1.96 -1.54
C LEU A 28 5.43 3.46 -1.86
N ASP A 29 5.09 3.80 -3.10
CA ASP A 29 4.85 5.19 -3.49
C ASP A 29 3.61 5.77 -2.79
N LEU A 30 2.51 5.02 -2.73
CA LEU A 30 1.31 5.43 -1.99
C LEU A 30 1.62 5.69 -0.50
N THR A 31 2.33 4.75 0.15
CA THR A 31 2.64 4.88 1.58
C THR A 31 3.63 6.01 1.84
N LYS A 32 4.53 6.31 0.89
CA LYS A 32 5.36 7.50 0.91
C LYS A 32 4.53 8.79 0.81
N GLU A 33 3.56 8.87 -0.09
CA GLU A 33 2.66 10.02 -0.20
C GLU A 33 1.87 10.23 1.09
N VAL A 34 1.27 9.18 1.64
CA VAL A 34 0.54 9.22 2.90
C VAL A 34 1.44 9.65 4.07
N ALA A 35 2.69 9.18 4.13
CA ALA A 35 3.62 9.59 5.18
C ALA A 35 3.89 11.10 5.18
N HIS A 36 3.90 11.72 3.99
CA HIS A 36 4.15 13.16 3.83
C HIS A 36 2.89 14.00 3.96
N GLY A 37 1.77 13.57 3.38
CA GLY A 37 0.52 14.34 3.32
C GLY A 37 -0.41 14.15 4.52
N VAL A 38 -0.31 13.02 5.22
CA VAL A 38 -1.18 12.70 6.38
C VAL A 38 -0.36 12.74 7.67
N ALA A 39 0.48 11.73 7.89
CA ALA A 39 1.41 11.62 9.01
C ALA A 39 2.31 10.40 8.81
N ARG A 40 3.56 10.44 9.30
CA ARG A 40 4.48 9.29 9.21
C ARG A 40 3.89 7.96 9.70
N PRO A 41 3.15 7.88 10.84
CA PRO A 41 2.52 6.63 11.29
C PRO A 41 1.38 6.13 10.39
N ALA A 42 0.83 6.97 9.51
CA ALA A 42 -0.26 6.58 8.63
C ALA A 42 0.21 5.63 7.51
N ALA A 43 1.49 5.65 7.13
CA ALA A 43 2.04 4.76 6.09
C ALA A 43 1.81 3.26 6.36
N PRO A 44 2.27 2.68 7.49
CA PRO A 44 2.02 1.26 7.76
C PRO A 44 0.54 0.93 7.97
N LEU A 45 -0.26 1.85 8.53
CA LEU A 45 -1.70 1.67 8.68
C LEU A 45 -2.40 1.60 7.33
N THR A 46 -2.04 2.48 6.40
CA THR A 46 -2.53 2.46 5.02
C THR A 46 -2.16 1.17 4.31
N ALA A 47 -0.92 0.71 4.39
CA ALA A 47 -0.50 -0.54 3.77
C ALA A 47 -1.35 -1.73 4.26
N PHE A 48 -1.59 -1.79 5.57
CA PHE A 48 -2.44 -2.82 6.16
C PHE A 48 -3.89 -2.74 5.69
N LEU A 49 -4.47 -1.53 5.63
CA LEU A 49 -5.85 -1.32 5.17
C LEU A 49 -6.04 -1.65 3.70
N VAL A 50 -5.08 -1.30 2.85
CA VAL A 50 -5.06 -1.69 1.43
C VAL A 50 -5.07 -3.22 1.30
N GLY A 51 -4.18 -3.91 2.02
CA GLY A 51 -4.13 -5.37 2.01
C GLY A 51 -5.42 -6.00 2.53
N LEU A 52 -5.99 -5.46 3.62
CA LEU A 52 -7.24 -5.95 4.19
C LEU A 52 -8.44 -5.73 3.26
N ALA A 53 -8.50 -4.59 2.57
CA ALA A 53 -9.55 -4.31 1.58
C ALA A 53 -9.41 -5.22 0.36
N ALA A 54 -8.21 -5.34 -0.20
CA ALA A 54 -7.95 -6.21 -1.34
C ALA A 54 -8.29 -7.68 -1.01
N GLY A 55 -7.90 -8.17 0.16
CA GLY A 55 -8.20 -9.53 0.59
C GLY A 55 -9.69 -9.82 0.77
N ARG A 56 -10.51 -8.81 1.07
CA ARG A 56 -11.98 -8.96 1.14
C ARG A 56 -12.62 -9.16 -0.24
N GLU A 57 -12.00 -8.63 -1.28
CA GLU A 57 -12.47 -8.71 -2.67
C GLU A 57 -11.87 -9.91 -3.43
N GLY A 58 -11.21 -10.84 -2.74
CA GLY A 58 -10.59 -12.04 -3.33
C GLY A 58 -9.06 -11.97 -3.46
N GLY A 59 -8.48 -10.79 -3.19
CA GLY A 59 -7.03 -10.57 -3.25
C GLY A 59 -6.49 -10.55 -4.68
N GLY A 60 -5.19 -10.26 -4.80
CA GLY A 60 -4.52 -10.13 -6.10
C GLY A 60 -4.13 -8.71 -6.46
N ALA A 61 -3.35 -8.57 -7.53
CA ALA A 61 -2.74 -7.29 -7.90
C ALA A 61 -3.76 -6.24 -8.35
N GLN A 62 -4.89 -6.67 -8.91
CA GLN A 62 -5.96 -5.77 -9.35
C GLN A 62 -6.71 -5.17 -8.16
N GLU A 63 -7.03 -6.00 -7.17
CA GLU A 63 -7.72 -5.61 -5.94
C GLU A 63 -6.84 -4.70 -5.09
N VAL A 64 -5.53 -4.99 -5.02
CA VAL A 64 -4.55 -4.10 -4.40
C VAL A 64 -4.49 -2.76 -5.14
N ARG A 65 -4.43 -2.76 -6.48
CA ARG A 65 -4.41 -1.53 -7.28
C ARG A 65 -5.68 -0.69 -7.05
N ALA A 66 -6.86 -1.30 -7.09
CA ALA A 66 -8.13 -0.62 -6.84
C ALA A 66 -8.18 0.00 -5.44
N ALA A 67 -7.72 -0.73 -4.41
CA ALA A 67 -7.62 -0.19 -3.06
C ALA A 67 -6.61 0.97 -2.97
N CYS A 68 -5.46 0.86 -3.64
CA CYS A 68 -4.48 1.95 -3.73
C CYS A 68 -5.07 3.20 -4.38
N GLU A 69 -5.84 3.08 -5.46
CA GLU A 69 -6.49 4.21 -6.14
C GLU A 69 -7.46 4.96 -5.22
N VAL A 70 -8.26 4.22 -4.44
CA VAL A 70 -9.16 4.81 -3.43
C VAL A 70 -8.38 5.58 -2.39
N VAL A 71 -7.30 4.99 -1.84
CA VAL A 71 -6.51 5.64 -0.80
C VAL A 71 -5.72 6.83 -1.34
N ALA A 72 -5.18 6.74 -2.55
CA ALA A 72 -4.47 7.85 -3.20
C ALA A 72 -5.38 9.09 -3.31
N ARG A 73 -6.63 8.90 -3.77
CA ARG A 73 -7.62 9.97 -3.82
C ARG A 73 -7.90 10.55 -2.42
N LEU A 74 -8.09 9.72 -1.40
CA LEU A 74 -8.33 10.18 -0.03
C LEU A 74 -7.11 10.92 0.55
N ALA A 75 -5.88 10.51 0.23
CA ALA A 75 -4.66 11.15 0.68
C ALA A 75 -4.48 12.54 0.04
N LEU A 76 -4.84 12.67 -1.24
CA LEU A 76 -4.88 13.96 -1.94
C LEU A 76 -5.92 14.89 -1.31
N GLU A 77 -7.17 14.41 -1.17
CA GLU A 77 -8.25 15.17 -0.53
C GLU A 77 -7.86 15.61 0.89
N TRP A 78 -7.21 14.75 1.68
CA TRP A 78 -6.72 15.09 3.02
C TRP A 78 -5.65 16.18 2.99
N SER A 79 -4.69 16.08 2.06
CA SER A 79 -3.61 17.05 1.91
C SER A 79 -4.13 18.41 1.46
N GLU A 80 -5.13 18.44 0.58
CA GLU A 80 -5.82 19.65 0.14
C GLU A 80 -6.69 20.28 1.23
N GLN A 81 -7.25 19.46 2.12
CA GLN A 81 -8.01 19.91 3.29
C GLN A 81 -7.12 20.46 4.41
N GLY A 82 -5.79 20.25 4.36
CA GLY A 82 -4.85 20.70 5.39
C GLY A 82 -4.11 22.01 5.03
N LEU A 83 -3.96 23.03 5.90
CA LEU A 83 -4.13 23.06 7.35
C LEU A 83 -3.79 21.70 7.99
N ALA A 84 -2.65 21.14 7.59
CA ALA A 84 -1.98 20.11 8.36
C ALA A 84 -1.77 20.70 9.76
N ARG A 85 -2.58 20.27 10.73
CA ARG A 85 -2.35 20.57 12.15
C ARG A 85 -1.22 19.71 12.68
#